data_AF-A0A533Z3D2-F1
#
_entry.id   AF-A0A533Z3D2-F1
#
_cell.length_a   1.000
_cell.length_b   1.000
_cell.length_c   1.000
_cell.angle_alpha   90.00
_cell.angle_beta   90.00
_cell.angle_gamma   90.00
#
_symmetry.space_group_name_H-M   'P 1'
#
loop_
_entity.id
_entity.type
_entity.pdbx_description
1 polymer ?
#
loop_
_entity_poly.entity_id
_entity_poly.type
_entity_poly.pdbx_seq_one_letter_code
_entity_poly.pdbx_strand_id
1 'polypeptide(L)'
;MTSRPRATVVQEALAHHLDWWGLRPFESDDAYFRWQREALSPQNLATLNRLVEQKRAPRAGIAGEVAFYDYAARPDILPVLYSQQYDYYQAVGPAVAERLGGARSILDFGCGIGLLTTFYAKQFPAVSVVGVDRSDASLGVARERARALGLGNLRFECLDVQHTPLSGTYDVIIATHSLVQSESDPGLPSHNWQTFERRKDPAAQADFEQRTGLKTRLDHLFQAI
;
A
#
# COMPACT_ATOMS: atom_id res chain seq x y z
N MET A 1 27.27 4.58 13.99
CA MET A 1 27.39 3.82 12.72
C MET A 1 26.66 2.51 12.90
N THR A 2 25.35 2.49 12.66
CA THR A 2 24.55 1.26 12.67
C THR A 2 24.84 0.50 11.37
N SER A 3 25.37 -0.71 11.48
CA SER A 3 25.69 -1.56 10.33
C SER A 3 24.42 -1.91 9.57
N ARG A 4 24.40 -1.64 8.26
CA ARG A 4 23.31 -2.01 7.35
C ARG A 4 23.10 -3.54 7.40
N PRO A 5 21.88 -4.05 7.67
CA PRO A 5 21.64 -5.49 7.64
C PRO A 5 21.85 -6.03 6.21
N ARG A 6 22.36 -7.26 6.08
CA ARG A 6 22.52 -7.93 4.78
C ARG A 6 21.14 -8.20 4.17
N ALA A 7 21.01 -8.10 2.85
CA ALA A 7 19.74 -8.23 2.12
C ALA A 7 18.94 -9.50 2.49
N THR A 8 19.63 -10.63 2.68
CA THR A 8 19.01 -11.91 3.09
C THR A 8 18.35 -11.86 4.47
N VAL A 9 18.93 -11.12 5.42
CA VAL A 9 18.37 -10.96 6.77
C VAL A 9 17.07 -10.16 6.74
N VAL A 10 17.00 -9.14 5.89
CA VAL A 10 15.79 -8.31 5.72
C VAL A 10 14.67 -9.12 5.07
N GLN A 11 15.00 -9.94 4.06
CA GLN A 11 14.06 -10.85 3.41
C GLN A 11 13.50 -11.91 4.37
N GLU A 12 14.36 -12.57 5.15
CA GLU A 12 13.94 -13.54 6.17
C GLU A 12 13.06 -12.89 7.25
N ALA A 13 13.46 -11.72 7.75
CA ALA A 13 12.67 -11.00 8.74
C ALA A 13 11.31 -10.55 8.18
N LEU A 14 11.25 -10.21 6.88
CA LEU A 14 9.99 -9.91 6.22
C LEU A 14 9.13 -11.16 6.08
N ALA A 15 9.69 -12.30 5.67
CA ALA A 15 8.94 -13.56 5.58
C ALA A 15 8.30 -13.94 6.92
N HIS A 16 9.04 -13.82 8.03
CA HIS A 16 8.49 -14.02 9.38
C HIS A 16 7.39 -13.01 9.73
N HIS A 17 7.52 -11.76 9.29
CA HIS A 17 6.50 -10.75 9.50
C HIS A 17 5.22 -11.09 8.71
N LEU A 18 5.34 -11.46 7.43
CA LEU A 18 4.19 -11.88 6.61
C LEU A 18 3.48 -13.10 7.20
N ASP A 19 4.22 -14.10 7.69
CA ASP A 19 3.67 -15.27 8.38
C ASP A 19 2.92 -14.89 9.66
N TRP A 20 3.45 -13.97 10.47
CA TRP A 20 2.75 -13.43 11.65
C TRP A 20 1.45 -12.69 11.30
N TRP A 21 1.40 -12.06 10.12
CA TRP A 21 0.17 -11.48 9.56
C TRP A 21 -0.80 -12.52 8.98
N GLY A 22 -0.42 -13.80 8.95
CA GLY A 22 -1.22 -14.91 8.43
C GLY A 22 -1.16 -15.08 6.92
N LEU A 23 -0.26 -14.36 6.23
CA LEU A 23 -0.09 -14.47 4.79
C LEU A 23 0.70 -15.72 4.42
N ARG A 24 0.40 -16.28 3.25
CA ARG A 24 1.01 -17.50 2.75
C ARG A 24 1.58 -17.29 1.35
N PRO A 25 2.78 -17.81 1.05
CA PRO A 25 3.27 -17.90 -0.32
C PRO A 25 2.51 -18.99 -1.09
N PHE A 26 2.45 -18.85 -2.43
CA PHE A 26 1.87 -19.83 -3.33
C PHE A 26 2.79 -20.08 -4.51
N GLU A 27 2.89 -21.33 -4.95
CA GLU A 27 3.73 -21.72 -6.10
C GLU A 27 3.07 -21.36 -7.45
N SER A 28 1.76 -21.10 -7.45
CA SER A 28 0.99 -20.72 -8.63
C SER A 28 -0.33 -20.05 -8.28
N ASP A 29 -0.87 -19.28 -9.23
CA ASP A 29 -2.20 -18.69 -9.15
C ASP A 29 -3.29 -19.76 -8.93
N ASP A 30 -3.17 -20.91 -9.59
CA ASP A 30 -4.12 -22.02 -9.43
C ASP A 30 -4.13 -22.59 -8.01
N ALA A 31 -2.97 -22.67 -7.36
CA ALA A 31 -2.88 -23.08 -5.97
C ALA A 31 -3.54 -22.05 -5.03
N TYR A 32 -3.27 -20.76 -5.27
CA TYR A 32 -3.90 -19.66 -4.53
C TYR A 32 -5.43 -19.68 -4.69
N PHE A 33 -5.95 -19.75 -5.92
CA PHE A 33 -7.40 -19.71 -6.17
C PHE A 33 -8.13 -20.95 -5.64
N ARG A 34 -7.48 -22.13 -5.60
CA ARG A 34 -8.04 -23.30 -4.91
C ARG A 34 -8.19 -23.02 -3.42
N TRP A 35 -7.12 -22.58 -2.76
CA TRP A 35 -7.14 -22.26 -1.34
C TRP A 35 -8.12 -21.13 -1.01
N GLN A 36 -8.20 -20.08 -1.85
CA GLN A 36 -9.15 -18.98 -1.68
C GLN A 36 -10.60 -19.47 -1.62
N ARG A 37 -10.98 -20.41 -2.49
CA ARG A 37 -12.34 -20.98 -2.51
C ARG A 37 -12.65 -21.88 -1.31
N GLU A 38 -11.63 -22.43 -0.67
CA GLU A 38 -11.76 -23.19 0.57
C GLU A 38 -11.84 -22.26 1.79
N ALA A 39 -11.05 -21.19 1.79
CA ALA A 39 -10.94 -20.25 2.90
C ALA A 39 -12.08 -19.21 2.94
N LEU A 40 -12.63 -18.82 1.79
CA LEU A 40 -13.70 -17.81 1.70
C LEU A 40 -15.03 -18.45 1.34
N SER A 41 -16.08 -18.07 2.07
CA SER A 41 -17.44 -18.46 1.74
C SER A 41 -17.86 -17.92 0.37
N PRO A 42 -18.80 -18.58 -0.34
CA PRO A 42 -19.36 -18.04 -1.58
C PRO A 42 -19.94 -16.63 -1.43
N GLN A 43 -20.48 -16.31 -0.25
CA GLN A 43 -21.00 -14.97 0.05
C GLN A 43 -19.88 -13.92 0.17
N ASN A 44 -18.75 -14.30 0.78
CA ASN A 44 -17.57 -13.43 0.86
C ASN A 44 -17.02 -13.15 -0.53
N LEU A 45 -16.86 -14.18 -1.36
CA LEU A 45 -16.41 -14.05 -2.76
C LEU A 45 -17.37 -13.19 -3.59
N ALA A 46 -18.68 -13.43 -3.49
CA ALA A 46 -19.67 -12.62 -4.20
C ALA A 46 -19.64 -11.15 -3.77
N THR A 47 -19.36 -10.88 -2.49
CA THR A 47 -19.23 -9.52 -1.97
C THR A 47 -17.95 -8.85 -2.44
N LEU A 48 -16.82 -9.55 -2.41
CA LEU A 48 -15.55 -9.05 -2.95
C LEU A 48 -15.68 -8.69 -4.43
N ASN A 49 -16.24 -9.59 -5.25
CA ASN A 49 -16.44 -9.33 -6.67
C ASN A 49 -17.31 -8.09 -6.89
N ARG A 50 -18.41 -7.94 -6.15
CA ARG A 50 -19.26 -6.76 -6.25
C ARG A 50 -18.53 -5.48 -5.87
N LEU A 51 -17.71 -5.50 -4.81
CA LEU A 51 -16.94 -4.34 -4.36
C LEU A 51 -15.83 -3.98 -5.36
N VAL A 52 -15.18 -4.97 -5.98
CA VAL A 52 -14.21 -4.74 -7.07
C VAL A 52 -14.88 -4.06 -8.26
N GLU A 53 -16.05 -4.54 -8.69
CA GLU A 53 -16.79 -3.90 -9.79
C GLU A 53 -17.25 -2.49 -9.42
N GLN A 54 -17.72 -2.27 -8.19
CA GLN A 54 -18.06 -0.95 -7.69
C GLN A 54 -16.86 -0.01 -7.67
N LYS A 55 -15.70 -0.47 -7.18
CA LYS A 55 -14.43 0.28 -7.15
C LYS A 55 -13.98 0.68 -8.57
N ARG A 56 -14.15 -0.20 -9.55
CA ARG A 56 -13.75 0.04 -10.96
C ARG A 56 -14.72 0.94 -11.73
N ALA A 57 -15.94 1.13 -11.22
CA ALA A 57 -16.94 1.94 -11.91
C ALA A 57 -16.47 3.41 -12.01
N PRO A 58 -16.70 4.11 -13.15
CA PRO A 58 -16.28 5.51 -13.33
C PRO A 58 -16.81 6.50 -12.27
N ARG A 59 -17.85 6.12 -11.52
CA ARG A 59 -18.49 6.92 -10.47
C ARG A 59 -18.21 6.41 -9.04
N ALA A 60 -17.34 5.40 -8.89
CA ALA A 60 -17.01 4.82 -7.57
C ALA A 60 -16.54 5.89 -6.58
N GLY A 61 -15.68 6.78 -7.08
CA GLY A 61 -14.99 7.78 -6.30
C GLY A 61 -14.26 7.17 -5.09
N ILE A 62 -13.97 8.02 -4.11
CA ILE A 62 -13.29 7.61 -2.89
C ILE A 62 -14.13 6.60 -2.08
N ALA A 63 -15.46 6.74 -2.07
CA ALA A 63 -16.35 5.89 -1.28
C ALA A 63 -16.33 4.42 -1.74
N GLY A 64 -16.33 4.16 -3.06
CA GLY A 64 -16.25 2.79 -3.59
C GLY A 64 -14.91 2.12 -3.30
N GLU A 65 -13.82 2.89 -3.36
CA GLU A 65 -12.48 2.40 -2.97
C GLU A 65 -12.43 2.07 -1.48
N VAL A 66 -12.88 2.98 -0.61
CA VAL A 66 -12.91 2.77 0.85
C VAL A 66 -13.74 1.53 1.20
N ALA A 67 -14.92 1.36 0.60
CA ALA A 67 -15.78 0.19 0.84
C ALA A 67 -15.08 -1.15 0.53
N PHE A 68 -14.30 -1.21 -0.55
CA PHE A 68 -13.50 -2.40 -0.87
C PHE A 68 -12.42 -2.65 0.19
N TYR A 69 -11.63 -1.64 0.54
CA TYR A 69 -10.54 -1.80 1.50
C TYR A 69 -11.03 -2.07 2.93
N ASP A 70 -12.14 -1.46 3.34
CA ASP A 70 -12.78 -1.74 4.63
C ASP A 70 -13.22 -3.20 4.73
N TYR A 71 -13.80 -3.76 3.67
CA TYR A 71 -14.16 -5.17 3.62
C TYR A 71 -12.92 -6.07 3.58
N ALA A 72 -11.89 -5.68 2.83
CA ALA A 72 -10.62 -6.41 2.73
C ALA A 72 -9.85 -6.44 4.05
N ALA A 73 -10.05 -5.46 4.94
CA ALA A 73 -9.41 -5.38 6.25
C ALA A 73 -10.02 -6.35 7.29
N ARG A 74 -11.14 -7.01 7.00
CA ARG A 74 -11.76 -7.96 7.93
C ARG A 74 -10.82 -9.14 8.22
N PRO A 75 -10.72 -9.63 9.48
CA PRO A 75 -9.81 -10.72 9.84
C PRO A 75 -10.02 -12.03 9.06
N ASP A 76 -11.24 -12.31 8.62
CA ASP A 76 -11.59 -13.50 7.82
C ASP A 76 -11.27 -13.35 6.32
N ILE A 77 -10.99 -12.13 5.86
CA ILE A 77 -10.74 -11.80 4.45
C ILE A 77 -9.26 -11.48 4.22
N LEU A 78 -8.68 -10.70 5.14
CA LEU A 78 -7.36 -10.09 5.02
C LEU A 78 -6.26 -11.12 4.70
N PRO A 79 -6.09 -12.23 5.46
CA PRO A 79 -5.02 -13.18 5.17
C PRO A 79 -5.12 -13.75 3.76
N VAL A 80 -6.34 -13.97 3.27
CA VAL A 80 -6.58 -14.51 1.93
C VAL A 80 -6.21 -13.51 0.85
N LEU A 81 -6.79 -12.31 0.88
CA LEU A 81 -6.55 -11.30 -0.16
C LEU A 81 -5.08 -10.85 -0.21
N TYR A 82 -4.46 -10.64 0.95
CA TYR A 82 -3.11 -10.12 1.00
C TYR A 82 -2.06 -11.21 0.68
N SER A 83 -2.39 -12.49 0.81
CA SER A 83 -1.53 -13.58 0.32
C SER A 83 -1.37 -13.56 -1.20
N GLN A 84 -2.33 -13.02 -1.96
CA GLN A 84 -2.18 -12.84 -3.40
C GLN A 84 -1.02 -11.89 -3.75
N GLN A 85 -0.67 -10.98 -2.84
CA GLN A 85 0.39 -10.00 -3.02
C GLN A 85 1.68 -10.38 -2.29
N TYR A 86 1.83 -11.65 -1.88
CA TYR A 86 2.98 -12.10 -1.09
C TYR A 86 4.31 -11.77 -1.77
N ASP A 87 4.45 -12.14 -3.05
CA ASP A 87 5.69 -11.93 -3.81
C ASP A 87 5.96 -10.44 -4.07
N TYR A 88 4.90 -9.64 -4.22
CA TYR A 88 5.03 -8.19 -4.26
C TYR A 88 5.67 -7.65 -2.98
N TYR A 89 5.18 -8.08 -1.81
CA TYR A 89 5.76 -7.65 -0.53
C TYR A 89 7.21 -8.10 -0.40
N GLN A 90 7.52 -9.35 -0.75
CA GLN A 90 8.89 -9.88 -0.74
C GLN A 90 9.84 -9.13 -1.66
N ALA A 91 9.37 -8.63 -2.80
CA ALA A 91 10.17 -7.84 -3.72
C ALA A 91 10.36 -6.39 -3.23
N VAL A 92 9.27 -5.72 -2.85
CA VAL A 92 9.27 -4.28 -2.55
C VAL A 92 9.77 -3.98 -1.14
N GLY A 93 9.42 -4.81 -0.15
CA GLY A 93 9.79 -4.60 1.25
C GLY A 93 11.30 -4.40 1.47
N PRO A 94 12.17 -5.33 1.02
CA PRO A 94 13.62 -5.18 1.15
C PRO A 94 14.15 -4.00 0.32
N ALA A 95 13.67 -3.81 -0.91
CA ALA A 95 14.11 -2.73 -1.79
C ALA A 95 13.82 -1.34 -1.19
N VAL A 96 12.67 -1.17 -0.53
CA VAL A 96 12.35 0.06 0.20
C VAL A 96 13.20 0.16 1.45
N ALA A 97 13.29 -0.90 2.28
CA ALA A 97 14.07 -0.89 3.52
C ALA A 97 15.54 -0.48 3.32
N GLU A 98 16.17 -0.87 2.21
CA GLU A 98 17.53 -0.46 1.85
C GLU A 98 17.70 1.06 1.76
N ARG A 99 16.64 1.80 1.41
CA ARG A 99 16.62 3.26 1.25
C ARG A 99 16.28 4.00 2.54
N LEU A 100 15.85 3.30 3.59
CA LEU A 100 15.39 3.92 4.85
C LEU A 100 16.50 4.14 5.89
N GLY A 101 17.64 3.46 5.77
CA GLY A 101 18.67 3.41 6.83
C GLY A 101 19.30 4.76 7.25
N GLY A 102 19.08 5.84 6.49
CA GLY A 102 19.54 7.20 6.83
C GLY A 102 18.44 8.16 7.27
N ALA A 103 17.17 7.74 7.22
CA ALA A 103 16.03 8.59 7.57
C ALA A 103 15.87 8.68 9.09
N ARG A 104 15.37 9.81 9.60
CA ARG A 104 14.90 10.00 10.98
C ARG A 104 13.38 10.04 11.07
N SER A 105 12.73 10.45 9.98
CA SER A 105 11.27 10.46 9.84
C SER A 105 10.83 9.86 8.50
N ILE A 106 9.81 9.02 8.54
CA ILE A 106 9.22 8.36 7.37
C ILE A 106 7.71 8.58 7.38
N LEU A 107 7.18 8.94 6.22
CA LEU A 107 5.74 8.87 5.94
C LEU A 107 5.48 7.71 4.97
N ASP A 108 4.53 6.84 5.31
CA ASP A 108 3.98 5.82 4.41
C ASP A 108 2.57 6.25 3.96
N PHE A 109 2.49 6.78 2.74
CA PHE A 109 1.26 7.30 2.13
C PHE A 109 0.47 6.18 1.47
N GLY A 110 -0.78 5.99 1.93
CA GLY A 110 -1.64 4.86 1.55
C GLY A 110 -1.16 3.55 2.16
N CYS A 111 -0.87 3.57 3.46
CA CYS A 111 -0.31 2.45 4.19
C CYS A 111 -1.25 1.24 4.35
N GLY A 112 -2.54 1.39 4.01
CA GLY A 112 -3.56 0.35 4.13
C GLY A 112 -3.64 -0.22 5.54
N ILE A 113 -3.56 -1.55 5.64
CA ILE A 113 -3.56 -2.27 6.93
C ILE A 113 -2.23 -2.12 7.70
N GLY A 114 -1.23 -1.40 7.17
CA GLY A 114 0.04 -1.16 7.84
C GLY A 114 1.00 -2.35 7.83
N LEU A 115 0.84 -3.31 6.90
CA LEU A 115 1.65 -4.53 6.85
C LEU A 115 3.15 -4.22 6.67
N LEU A 116 3.53 -3.49 5.62
CA LEU A 116 4.92 -3.07 5.42
C LEU A 116 5.33 -1.94 6.38
N THR A 117 4.41 -1.04 6.73
CA THR A 117 4.66 0.07 7.66
C THR A 117 5.12 -0.42 9.03
N THR A 118 4.44 -1.43 9.58
CA THR A 118 4.82 -2.07 10.85
C THR A 118 6.13 -2.83 10.72
N PHE A 119 6.41 -3.44 9.57
CA PHE A 119 7.70 -4.07 9.29
C PHE A 119 8.83 -3.04 9.33
N TYR A 120 8.70 -1.91 8.64
CA TYR A 120 9.72 -0.85 8.64
C TYR A 120 9.91 -0.25 10.04
N ALA A 121 8.83 0.05 10.76
CA ALA A 121 8.92 0.58 12.12
C ALA A 121 9.66 -0.39 13.07
N LYS A 122 9.41 -1.70 12.93
CA LYS A 122 10.11 -2.75 13.70
C LYS A 122 11.60 -2.85 13.33
N GLN A 123 11.95 -2.73 12.05
CA GLN A 123 13.33 -2.79 11.59
C GLN A 123 14.16 -1.56 11.96
N PHE A 124 13.50 -0.40 12.03
CA PHE A 124 14.14 0.89 12.28
C PHE A 124 13.57 1.55 13.55
N PRO A 125 13.84 1.02 14.75
CA PRO A 125 13.23 1.49 15.99
C PRO A 125 13.62 2.94 16.38
N ALA A 126 14.71 3.46 15.81
CA ALA A 126 15.15 4.84 16.00
C ALA A 126 14.44 5.85 15.06
N VAL A 127 13.66 5.38 14.09
CA VAL A 127 13.01 6.20 13.08
C VAL A 127 11.55 6.42 13.45
N SER A 128 11.08 7.67 13.37
CA SER A 128 9.68 8.03 13.55
C SER A 128 8.91 7.71 12.28
N VAL A 129 7.90 6.85 12.37
CA VAL A 129 7.11 6.39 11.22
C VAL A 129 5.66 6.85 11.37
N VAL A 130 5.11 7.40 10.29
CA VAL A 130 3.70 7.78 10.18
C VAL A 130 3.09 7.02 9.01
N GLY A 131 2.05 6.23 9.27
CA GLY A 131 1.22 5.66 8.22
C GLY A 131 -0.02 6.52 8.01
N VAL A 132 -0.31 6.87 6.76
CA VAL A 132 -1.54 7.57 6.38
C VAL A 132 -2.36 6.68 5.47
N ASP A 133 -3.66 6.56 5.74
CA ASP A 133 -4.63 5.97 4.82
C ASP A 133 -5.99 6.64 4.98
N ARG A 134 -6.90 6.45 4.02
CA ARG A 134 -8.27 6.97 4.07
C ARG A 134 -9.27 5.96 4.63
N SER A 135 -8.93 4.66 4.67
CA SER A 135 -9.75 3.60 5.24
C SER A 135 -9.51 3.52 6.75
N ASP A 136 -10.44 4.03 7.56
CA ASP A 136 -10.33 3.92 9.02
C ASP A 136 -10.40 2.47 9.50
N ALA A 137 -11.11 1.59 8.80
CA ALA A 137 -11.12 0.15 9.10
C ALA A 137 -9.73 -0.47 8.90
N SER A 138 -9.02 -0.13 7.81
CA SER A 138 -7.65 -0.59 7.58
C SER A 138 -6.70 -0.05 8.65
N LEU A 139 -6.83 1.23 9.02
CA LEU A 139 -6.04 1.83 10.09
C LEU A 139 -6.37 1.25 11.47
N GLY A 140 -7.61 0.79 11.69
CA GLY A 140 -7.99 0.03 12.88
C GLY A 140 -7.12 -1.21 13.05
N VAL A 141 -7.00 -2.01 11.99
CA VAL A 141 -6.10 -3.18 11.95
C VAL A 141 -4.65 -2.77 12.14
N ALA A 142 -4.21 -1.71 11.44
CA ALA A 142 -2.83 -1.22 11.51
C ALA A 142 -2.43 -0.84 12.95
N ARG A 143 -3.31 -0.11 13.65
CA ARG A 143 -3.12 0.30 15.05
C ARG A 143 -3.12 -0.90 15.99
N GLU A 144 -4.02 -1.87 15.79
CA GLU A 144 -4.03 -3.12 16.58
C GLU A 144 -2.70 -3.87 16.44
N ARG A 145 -2.22 -4.01 15.20
CA ARG A 145 -1.00 -4.77 14.89
C ARG A 145 0.26 -4.07 15.39
N ALA A 146 0.31 -2.74 15.30
CA ALA A 146 1.38 -1.96 15.92
C ALA A 146 1.43 -2.11 17.44
N ARG A 147 0.26 -2.11 18.13
CA ARG A 147 0.18 -2.37 19.57
C ARG A 147 0.64 -3.78 19.92
N ALA A 148 0.19 -4.79 19.17
CA ALA A 148 0.59 -6.18 19.38
C ALA A 148 2.10 -6.41 19.20
N LEU A 149 2.74 -5.63 18.33
CA LEU A 149 4.19 -5.64 18.12
C LEU A 149 4.98 -4.71 19.08
N GLY A 150 4.30 -3.95 19.94
CA GLY A 150 4.94 -3.02 20.88
C GLY A 150 5.63 -1.82 20.22
N LEU A 151 5.15 -1.38 19.06
CA LEU A 151 5.81 -0.33 18.26
C LEU A 151 5.47 1.07 18.79
N GLY A 152 6.40 1.67 19.56
CA GLY A 152 6.27 3.03 20.08
C GLY A 152 6.70 4.14 19.12
N ASN A 153 7.40 3.79 18.03
CA ASN A 153 7.89 4.72 17.01
C ASN A 153 6.96 4.89 15.81
N LEU A 154 5.75 4.30 15.87
CA LEU A 154 4.79 4.26 14.76
C LEU A 154 3.44 4.84 15.20
N ARG A 155 2.87 5.73 14.39
CA ARG A 155 1.48 6.19 14.52
C ARG A 155 0.76 6.16 13.17
N PHE A 156 -0.57 6.18 13.23
CA PHE A 156 -1.45 6.10 12.07
C PHE A 156 -2.49 7.22 12.06
N GLU A 157 -2.61 7.91 10.93
CA GLU A 157 -3.48 9.06 10.73
C GLU A 157 -4.48 8.77 9.60
N CYS A 158 -5.77 8.95 9.88
CA CYS A 158 -6.82 8.80 8.87
C CYS A 158 -6.94 10.12 8.11
N LEU A 159 -6.42 10.15 6.88
CA LEU A 159 -6.27 11.38 6.11
C LEU A 159 -6.48 11.11 4.62
N ASP A 160 -7.27 11.96 3.99
CA ASP A 160 -7.33 12.05 2.53
C ASP A 160 -6.41 13.16 2.04
N VAL A 161 -5.20 12.78 1.60
CA VAL A 161 -4.18 13.72 1.12
C VAL A 161 -4.61 14.47 -0.13
N GLN A 162 -5.64 14.03 -0.87
CA GLN A 162 -6.17 14.84 -1.98
C GLN A 162 -6.86 16.11 -1.48
N HIS A 163 -7.53 16.03 -0.33
CA HIS A 163 -8.36 17.12 0.21
C HIS A 163 -7.74 17.82 1.42
N THR A 164 -6.79 17.18 2.09
CA THR A 164 -6.16 17.71 3.29
C THR A 164 -4.64 17.57 3.18
N PRO A 165 -3.88 18.68 3.20
CA PRO A 165 -2.43 18.62 3.11
C PRO A 165 -1.85 17.92 4.34
N LEU A 166 -0.70 17.27 4.15
CA LEU A 166 0.05 16.68 5.23
C LEU A 166 0.64 17.77 6.11
N SER A 167 0.73 17.50 7.41
CA SER A 167 1.42 18.38 8.35
C SER A 167 2.85 17.90 8.60
N GLY A 168 3.79 18.83 8.62
CA GLY A 168 5.21 18.57 8.87
C GLY A 168 6.02 18.13 7.64
N THR A 169 7.27 17.76 7.88
CA THR A 169 8.22 17.30 6.86
C THR A 169 8.81 15.94 7.25
N TYR A 170 9.14 15.13 6.23
CA TYR A 170 9.63 13.78 6.36
C TYR A 170 10.90 13.58 5.55
N ASP A 171 11.91 12.92 6.13
CA ASP A 171 13.15 12.63 5.42
C ASP A 171 12.90 11.67 4.23
N VAL A 172 11.89 10.78 4.33
CA VAL A 172 11.47 9.87 3.26
C VAL A 172 9.94 9.73 3.23
N ILE A 173 9.37 9.80 2.02
CA ILE A 173 7.98 9.42 1.74
C ILE A 173 7.95 8.11 0.95
N ILE A 174 7.24 7.12 1.46
CA ILE A 174 6.94 5.85 0.81
C ILE A 174 5.52 5.94 0.26
N ALA A 175 5.31 5.48 -0.96
CA ALA A 175 3.99 5.43 -1.58
C ALA A 175 3.86 4.18 -2.47
N THR A 176 3.67 3.03 -1.83
CA THR A 176 3.51 1.74 -2.50
C THR A 176 2.01 1.45 -2.68
N HIS A 177 1.52 1.40 -3.92
CA HIS A 177 0.08 1.20 -4.29
C HIS A 177 -0.90 2.36 -4.02
N SER A 178 -0.42 3.58 -3.80
CA SER A 178 -1.28 4.72 -3.43
C SER A 178 -1.33 5.87 -4.43
N LEU A 179 -0.28 6.08 -5.24
CA LEU A 179 -0.22 7.18 -6.19
C LEU A 179 -1.09 6.94 -7.43
N VAL A 180 -0.93 5.78 -8.08
CA VAL A 180 -1.69 5.42 -9.28
C VAL A 180 -2.69 4.32 -8.92
N GLN A 181 -3.82 4.71 -8.34
CA GLN A 181 -4.94 3.80 -8.02
C GLN A 181 -5.92 3.63 -9.19
N SER A 182 -5.52 4.06 -10.39
CA SER A 182 -6.36 4.01 -11.58
C SER A 182 -5.99 2.81 -12.45
N GLU A 183 -6.17 1.60 -11.92
CA GLU A 183 -5.97 0.36 -12.72
C GLU A 183 -6.81 0.32 -14.00
N SER A 184 -7.86 1.16 -14.09
CA SER A 184 -8.73 1.32 -15.25
C SER A 184 -8.43 2.56 -16.10
N ASP A 185 -7.52 3.46 -15.69
CA ASP A 185 -7.14 4.60 -16.52
C ASP A 185 -6.10 4.13 -17.55
N PRO A 186 -6.30 4.41 -18.85
CA PRO A 186 -5.36 4.01 -19.90
C PRO A 186 -3.98 4.69 -19.77
N GLY A 187 -3.86 5.67 -18.88
CA GLY A 187 -2.67 6.49 -18.69
C GLY A 187 -2.38 7.32 -19.93
N LEU A 188 -1.12 7.77 -20.01
CA LEU A 188 -0.61 8.39 -21.22
C LEU A 188 -0.10 7.31 -22.18
N PRO A 189 -0.54 7.32 -23.46
CA PRO A 189 -0.14 6.32 -24.43
C PRO A 189 1.37 6.37 -24.65
N SER A 190 2.01 5.20 -24.68
CA SER A 190 3.40 5.09 -25.08
C SER A 190 3.53 5.20 -26.61
N HIS A 191 4.58 5.86 -27.06
CA HIS A 191 4.97 5.92 -28.47
C HIS A 191 5.74 4.68 -28.92
N ASN A 192 6.37 3.97 -27.99
CA ASN A 192 7.17 2.80 -28.28
C ASN A 192 6.98 1.76 -27.18
N TRP A 193 6.39 0.62 -27.52
CA TRP A 193 6.11 -0.46 -26.58
C TRP A 193 7.38 -1.16 -26.04
N GLN A 194 8.55 -0.98 -26.67
CA GLN A 194 9.83 -1.54 -26.22
C GLN A 194 10.56 -0.61 -25.25
N THR A 195 10.56 0.70 -25.51
CA THR A 195 11.30 1.68 -24.69
C THR A 195 10.42 2.39 -23.65
N PHE A 196 9.09 2.24 -23.77
CA PHE A 196 8.09 2.94 -22.96
C PHE A 196 8.20 4.47 -23.02
N GLU A 197 8.84 5.01 -24.07
CA GLU A 197 8.87 6.44 -24.32
C GLU A 197 7.45 6.99 -24.53
N ARG A 198 7.18 8.19 -24.00
CA ARG A 198 5.88 8.86 -24.09
C ARG A 198 6.02 10.21 -24.78
N ARG A 199 4.98 10.65 -25.49
CA ARG A 199 4.93 12.03 -25.99
C ARG A 199 5.03 12.98 -24.81
N LYS A 200 5.79 14.05 -24.97
CA LYS A 200 5.61 15.24 -24.14
C LYS A 200 4.38 15.98 -24.66
N ASP A 201 3.20 15.60 -24.18
CA ASP A 201 1.93 16.23 -24.50
C ASP A 201 1.35 16.88 -23.23
N PRO A 202 1.55 18.20 -23.04
CA PRO A 202 1.10 18.89 -21.84
C PRO A 202 -0.41 18.86 -21.64
N ALA A 203 -1.20 18.83 -22.72
CA ALA A 203 -2.66 18.81 -22.62
C ALA A 203 -3.13 17.44 -22.15
N ALA A 204 -2.62 16.36 -22.75
CA ALA A 204 -2.94 15.01 -22.31
C ALA A 204 -2.48 14.75 -20.87
N GLN A 205 -1.32 15.28 -20.46
CA GLN A 205 -0.83 15.22 -19.08
C GLN A 205 -1.80 15.94 -18.12
N ALA A 206 -2.23 17.16 -18.45
CA ALA A 206 -3.16 17.92 -17.63
C ALA A 206 -4.52 17.21 -17.49
N ASP A 207 -5.06 16.65 -18.58
CA ASP A 207 -6.32 15.89 -18.58
C ASP A 207 -6.21 14.62 -17.72
N PHE A 208 -5.08 13.93 -17.78
CA PHE A 208 -4.78 12.77 -16.94
C PHE A 208 -4.71 13.16 -15.46
N GLU A 209 -3.98 14.23 -15.14
CA GLU A 209 -3.84 14.74 -13.79
C GLU A 209 -5.17 15.20 -13.20
N GLN A 210 -6.01 15.88 -14.00
CA GLN A 210 -7.33 16.34 -13.57
C GLN A 210 -8.28 15.18 -13.30
N ARG A 211 -8.33 14.17 -14.18
CA ARG A 211 -9.22 13.01 -13.98
C ARG A 211 -8.78 12.09 -12.85
N THR A 212 -7.47 11.95 -12.62
CA THR A 212 -6.95 11.05 -11.58
C THR A 212 -6.70 11.76 -10.24
N GLY A 213 -6.69 13.09 -10.21
CA GLY A 213 -6.26 13.87 -9.04
C GLY A 213 -4.80 13.62 -8.65
N LEU A 214 -3.98 13.05 -9.52
CA LEU A 214 -2.59 12.68 -9.22
C LEU A 214 -1.75 13.92 -8.90
N LYS A 215 -1.92 15.00 -9.66
CA LYS A 215 -1.15 16.23 -9.47
C LYS A 215 -1.34 16.79 -8.07
N THR A 216 -2.59 16.94 -7.62
CA THR A 216 -2.90 17.46 -6.28
C THR A 216 -2.26 16.62 -5.18
N ARG A 217 -2.35 15.28 -5.28
CA ARG A 217 -1.72 14.37 -4.32
C ARG A 217 -0.20 14.51 -4.31
N LEU A 218 0.43 14.58 -5.48
CA LEU A 218 1.88 14.80 -5.60
C LEU A 218 2.28 16.16 -5.03
N ASP A 219 1.58 17.24 -5.38
CA ASP A 219 1.87 18.59 -4.87
C ASP A 219 1.84 18.61 -3.33
N HIS A 220 0.84 17.99 -2.70
CA HIS A 220 0.76 17.90 -1.23
C HIS A 220 1.85 17.01 -0.62
N LEU A 221 2.25 15.92 -1.28
CA LEU A 221 3.36 15.08 -0.82
C LEU A 221 4.70 15.82 -0.94
N PHE A 222 4.93 16.56 -2.03
CA PHE A 222 6.14 17.36 -2.23
C PHE A 222 6.29 18.48 -1.19
N GLN A 223 5.20 19.01 -0.65
CA GLN A 223 5.24 19.99 0.44
C GLN A 223 5.68 19.37 1.78
N ALA A 224 5.66 18.04 1.89
CA ALA A 224 5.98 17.30 3.11
C ALA A 224 7.38 16.66 3.08
N ILE A 225 8.25 17.04 2.14
CA ILE A 225 9.66 16.63 2.06
C ILE A 225 10.56 17.78 2.50
#